data_AF-A0A6N8CN37-F1
#
_entry.id   AF-A0A6N8CN37-F1
#
_cell.length_a   1.000
_cell.length_b   1.000
_cell.length_c   1.000
_cell.angle_alpha   90.00
_cell.angle_beta   90.00
_cell.angle_gamma   90.00
#
_symmetry.space_group_name_H-M   'P 1'
#
loop_
_entity.id
_entity.type
_entity.pdbx_description
1 polymer ?
#
loop_
_entity_poly.entity_id
_entity_poly.type
_entity_poly.pdbx_seq_one_letter_code
_entity_poly.pdbx_strand_id
1 'polypeptide(L)'
;MRIIEGQKYLTTGDLGVYVNRSPATIAQWCKYSDRLAESGKERLIPEPLVINGQRLFTTEQALSVKEFAESKKYGLLAEFNRKRLGKRGKEIEKRVKARKQEQERRQEEKKEKELEMALSKVNRRAVDYTKRFQHIKKNL
;
A
#
# COMPACT_ATOMS: atom_id res chain seq x y z
N MET A 1 -9.82 -27.08 -1.57
CA MET A 1 -9.48 -27.33 -0.14
C MET A 1 -9.21 -28.81 0.05
N ARG A 2 -8.33 -29.22 0.96
CA ARG A 2 -8.03 -30.63 1.24
C ARG A 2 -8.06 -30.91 2.74
N ILE A 3 -8.42 -32.14 3.11
CA ILE A 3 -8.38 -32.61 4.50
C ILE A 3 -7.31 -33.70 4.56
N ILE A 4 -6.33 -33.52 5.43
CA ILE A 4 -5.23 -34.45 5.64
C ILE A 4 -5.16 -34.68 7.14
N GLU A 5 -5.24 -35.94 7.58
CA GLU A 5 -5.20 -36.31 9.02
C GLU A 5 -6.22 -35.55 9.88
N GLY A 6 -7.41 -35.27 9.33
CA GLY A 6 -8.47 -34.50 10.00
C GLY A 6 -8.25 -32.99 10.01
N GLN A 7 -7.09 -32.50 9.59
CA GLN A 7 -6.79 -31.08 9.51
C GLN A 7 -7.11 -30.51 8.13
N LYS A 8 -7.71 -29.33 8.14
CA LYS A 8 -8.15 -28.60 6.94
C LYS A 8 -7.01 -27.77 6.38
N TYR A 9 -6.67 -28.02 5.12
CA TYR A 9 -5.66 -27.30 4.38
C TYR A 9 -6.25 -26.58 3.16
N LEU A 10 -5.75 -25.37 2.94
CA LEU A 10 -6.07 -24.53 1.79
C LEU A 10 -5.01 -24.77 0.71
N THR A 11 -5.46 -25.05 -0.51
CA THR A 11 -4.56 -25.07 -1.67
C THR A 11 -4.19 -23.64 -2.05
N THR A 12 -3.20 -23.50 -2.93
CA THR A 12 -2.83 -22.20 -3.50
C THR A 12 -4.01 -21.50 -4.20
N GLY A 13 -4.92 -22.29 -4.80
CA GLY A 13 -6.15 -21.79 -5.42
C GLY A 13 -7.14 -21.25 -4.40
N ASP A 14 -7.45 -22.04 -3.37
CA ASP A 14 -8.37 -21.62 -2.30
C ASP A 14 -7.83 -20.39 -1.57
N LEU A 15 -6.53 -20.38 -1.29
CA LEU A 15 -5.88 -19.25 -0.63
C LEU A 15 -5.97 -17.98 -1.49
N GLY A 16 -5.78 -18.11 -2.80
CA GLY A 16 -5.94 -17.00 -3.75
C GLY A 16 -7.34 -16.38 -3.70
N VAL A 17 -8.39 -17.23 -3.67
CA VAL A 17 -9.77 -16.76 -3.49
C VAL A 17 -9.93 -16.04 -2.16
N TYR A 18 -9.42 -16.61 -1.06
CA TYR A 18 -9.54 -16.06 0.28
C TYR A 18 -8.88 -14.67 0.44
N VAL A 19 -7.69 -14.47 -0.15
CA VAL A 19 -6.96 -13.19 -0.06
C VAL A 19 -7.18 -12.25 -1.24
N ASN A 20 -8.10 -12.60 -2.14
CA ASN A 20 -8.40 -11.86 -3.37
C ASN A 20 -7.15 -11.59 -4.23
N ARG A 21 -6.38 -12.65 -4.52
CA ARG A 21 -5.19 -12.63 -5.38
C ARG A 21 -5.18 -13.83 -6.31
N SER A 22 -4.52 -13.68 -7.47
CA SER A 22 -4.37 -14.80 -8.39
C SER A 22 -3.53 -15.92 -7.74
N PRO A 23 -3.80 -17.20 -8.03
CA PRO A 23 -2.97 -18.31 -7.56
C PRO A 23 -1.50 -18.18 -7.99
N ALA A 24 -1.25 -17.57 -9.16
CA ALA A 24 0.09 -17.25 -9.63
C ALA A 24 0.83 -16.25 -8.73
N THR A 25 0.12 -15.24 -8.22
CA THR A 25 0.66 -14.27 -7.25
C THR A 25 1.10 -14.97 -5.96
N ILE A 26 0.26 -15.86 -5.42
CA ILE A 26 0.59 -16.65 -4.24
C ILE A 26 1.81 -17.54 -4.49
N ALA A 27 1.86 -18.25 -5.62
CA ALA A 27 3.00 -19.07 -5.99
C ALA A 27 4.31 -18.26 -6.11
N GLN A 28 4.21 -17.02 -6.60
CA GLN A 28 5.33 -16.10 -6.69
C GLN A 28 5.78 -15.61 -5.32
N TRP A 29 4.86 -15.37 -4.38
CA TRP A 29 5.20 -15.06 -2.99
C TRP A 29 5.94 -16.21 -2.31
N CYS A 30 5.48 -17.46 -2.49
CA CYS A 30 6.22 -18.64 -2.00
C CYS A 30 7.65 -18.64 -2.54
N LYS A 31 7.82 -18.50 -3.86
CA LYS A 31 9.14 -18.50 -4.50
C LYS A 31 10.06 -17.39 -3.98
N TYR A 32 9.50 -16.22 -3.65
CA TYR A 32 10.28 -15.14 -3.05
C TYR A 32 10.65 -15.43 -1.60
N SER A 33 9.71 -15.95 -0.81
CA SER A 33 9.97 -16.38 0.57
C SER A 33 11.03 -17.47 0.65
N ASP A 34 11.01 -18.44 -0.27
CA ASP A 34 11.99 -19.53 -0.32
C ASP A 34 13.41 -18.97 -0.53
N ARG A 35 13.56 -18.01 -1.44
CA ARG A 35 14.85 -17.31 -1.68
C ARG A 35 15.29 -16.44 -0.51
N LEU A 36 14.35 -15.81 0.18
CA LEU A 36 14.69 -15.02 1.37
C LEU A 36 15.22 -15.94 2.47
N ALA A 37 14.56 -17.09 2.69
CA ALA A 37 15.02 -18.11 3.62
C ALA A 37 16.40 -18.66 3.23
N GLU A 38 16.66 -18.94 1.95
CA GLU A 38 17.99 -19.34 1.44
C GLU A 38 19.07 -18.29 1.76
N SER A 39 18.70 -17.00 1.78
CA SER A 39 19.61 -15.89 2.12
C SER A 39 19.68 -15.57 3.62
N GLY A 40 19.08 -16.39 4.48
CA GLY A 40 19.03 -16.19 5.94
C GLY A 40 18.09 -15.05 6.39
N LYS A 41 17.20 -14.59 5.51
CA LYS A 41 16.22 -13.53 5.79
C LYS A 41 14.85 -14.10 6.11
N GLU A 42 14.07 -13.33 6.85
CA GLU A 42 12.69 -13.67 7.17
C GLU A 42 11.83 -13.81 5.90
N ARG A 43 10.96 -14.83 5.91
CA ARG A 43 10.04 -15.12 4.82
C ARG A 43 8.95 -14.04 4.73
N LEU A 44 8.42 -13.79 3.53
CA LEU A 44 7.30 -12.86 3.35
C LEU A 44 5.96 -13.47 3.78
N ILE A 45 5.85 -14.78 3.58
CA ILE A 45 4.68 -15.57 3.93
C ILE A 45 5.13 -16.85 4.62
N PRO A 46 4.30 -17.45 5.49
CA PRO A 46 4.60 -18.70 6.16
C PRO A 46 5.01 -19.81 5.18
N GLU A 47 5.81 -20.74 5.67
CA GLU A 47 6.22 -21.91 4.90
C GLU A 47 5.04 -22.86 4.67
N PRO A 48 4.68 -23.14 3.40
CA PRO A 48 3.61 -24.08 3.11
C PRO A 48 4.06 -25.51 3.36
N LEU A 49 3.10 -26.37 3.70
CA LEU A 49 3.30 -27.82 3.62
C LEU A 49 3.30 -28.23 2.14
N VAL A 50 4.32 -28.99 1.71
CA VAL A 50 4.44 -29.45 0.32
C VAL A 50 4.20 -30.95 0.25
N ILE A 51 3.10 -31.35 -0.40
CA ILE A 51 2.73 -32.77 -0.60
C ILE A 51 2.49 -32.99 -2.09
N ASN A 52 3.20 -33.94 -2.70
CA ASN A 52 3.11 -34.26 -4.13
C ASN A 52 3.25 -33.02 -5.04
N GLY A 53 4.16 -32.11 -4.68
CA GLY A 53 4.37 -30.85 -5.40
C GLY A 53 3.27 -29.79 -5.21
N GLN A 54 2.20 -30.08 -4.48
CA GLN A 54 1.18 -29.10 -4.11
C GLN A 54 1.54 -28.39 -2.82
N ARG A 55 1.39 -27.06 -2.82
CA ARG A 55 1.53 -26.22 -1.64
C ARG A 55 0.20 -26.10 -0.92
N LEU A 56 0.23 -26.44 0.36
CA LEU A 56 -0.91 -26.48 1.26
C LEU A 56 -0.65 -25.57 2.45
N PHE A 57 -1.69 -24.87 2.88
CA PHE A 57 -1.63 -23.90 3.95
C PHE A 57 -2.63 -24.23 5.04
N THR A 58 -2.24 -24.09 6.30
CA THR A 58 -3.20 -24.14 7.40
C THR A 58 -4.07 -22.89 7.40
N THR A 59 -5.18 -22.94 8.13
CA THR A 59 -6.06 -21.78 8.34
C THR A 59 -5.32 -20.61 9.00
N GLU A 60 -4.43 -20.90 9.95
CA GLU A 60 -3.60 -19.90 10.63
C GLU A 60 -2.65 -19.22 9.65
N GLN A 61 -1.95 -20.01 8.83
CA GLN A 61 -1.09 -19.48 7.78
C GLN A 61 -1.87 -18.62 6.79
N ALA A 62 -3.09 -19.01 6.45
CA ALA A 62 -3.95 -18.24 5.55
C ALA A 62 -4.32 -16.87 6.14
N LEU A 63 -4.54 -16.78 7.46
CA LEU A 63 -4.75 -15.50 8.15
C LEU A 63 -3.50 -14.61 8.04
N SER A 64 -2.31 -15.13 8.34
CA SER A 64 -1.07 -14.36 8.19
C SER A 64 -0.82 -13.90 6.75
N VAL A 65 -1.16 -14.74 5.76
CA VAL A 65 -1.06 -14.36 4.34
C VAL A 65 -2.07 -13.26 3.99
N LYS A 66 -3.27 -13.28 4.57
CA LYS A 66 -4.27 -12.23 4.39
C LYS A 66 -3.78 -10.90 4.97
N GLU A 67 -3.27 -10.91 6.19
CA GLU A 67 -2.67 -9.74 6.83
C GLU A 67 -1.51 -9.18 5.99
N PHE A 68 -0.63 -10.06 5.49
CA PHE A 68 0.43 -9.67 4.56
C PHE A 68 -0.13 -9.03 3.27
N ALA A 69 -1.16 -9.63 2.67
CA ALA A 69 -1.76 -9.17 1.42
C ALA A 69 -2.47 -7.80 1.56
N GLU A 70 -3.06 -7.53 2.73
CA GLU A 70 -3.72 -6.28 3.09
C GLU A 70 -2.73 -5.21 3.57
N SER A 71 -1.56 -5.63 4.07
CA SER A 71 -0.53 -4.68 4.50
C SER A 71 -0.07 -3.80 3.34
N LYS A 72 0.10 -2.50 3.60
CA LYS A 72 0.62 -1.52 2.62
C LYS A 72 2.09 -1.77 2.22
N LYS A 73 2.73 -2.86 2.69
CA LYS A 73 4.08 -3.32 2.32
C LYS A 73 4.20 -3.82 0.87
N TYR A 74 3.19 -3.57 0.03
CA TYR A 74 3.18 -3.80 -1.43
C TYR A 74 4.45 -3.27 -2.15
N GLY A 75 5.16 -2.31 -1.57
CA GLY A 75 6.45 -1.80 -2.06
C GLY A 75 7.61 -2.81 -2.02
N LEU A 76 7.66 -3.72 -1.04
CA LEU A 76 8.84 -4.59 -0.81
C LEU A 76 9.08 -5.57 -1.97
N LEU A 77 8.00 -6.16 -2.51
CA LEU A 77 8.07 -7.06 -3.67
C LEU A 77 8.39 -6.30 -4.97
N ALA A 78 7.89 -5.07 -5.11
CA ALA A 78 8.16 -4.24 -6.27
C ALA A 78 9.64 -3.79 -6.31
N GLU A 79 10.22 -3.42 -5.17
CA GLU A 79 11.64 -3.11 -5.04
C GLU A 79 12.53 -4.30 -5.36
N PHE A 80 12.18 -5.49 -4.87
CA PHE A 80 12.93 -6.71 -5.16
C PHE A 80 12.86 -7.09 -6.65
N ASN A 81 11.68 -7.02 -7.27
CA ASN A 81 11.50 -7.23 -8.71
C ASN A 81 12.31 -6.23 -9.54
N ARG A 82 12.40 -4.96 -9.12
CA ARG A 82 13.20 -3.93 -9.80
C ARG A 82 14.69 -4.22 -9.69
N LYS A 83 15.22 -4.59 -8.51
CA LYS A 83 16.63 -4.98 -8.37
C LYS A 83 17.02 -6.10 -9.32
N ARG A 84 16.13 -7.06 -9.58
CA ARG A 84 16.35 -8.16 -10.53
C ARG A 84 16.39 -7.73 -12.00
N LEU A 85 15.67 -6.66 -12.37
CA LEU A 85 15.59 -6.16 -13.76
C LEU A 85 16.81 -5.35 -14.21
N GLY A 86 17.83 -5.20 -13.37
CA GLY A 86 19.08 -4.51 -13.70
C GLY A 86 18.83 -3.07 -14.17
N LYS A 87 19.30 -2.74 -15.38
CA LYS A 87 19.15 -1.38 -15.97
C LYS A 87 17.68 -0.94 -16.06
N ARG A 88 16.79 -1.85 -16.48
CA ARG A 88 15.35 -1.58 -16.62
C ARG A 88 14.67 -1.34 -15.26
N GLY A 89 15.14 -2.03 -14.22
CA GLY A 89 14.70 -1.82 -12.85
C GLY A 89 15.03 -0.44 -12.29
N LYS A 90 16.27 0.02 -12.52
CA LYS A 90 16.72 1.36 -12.12
C LYS A 90 15.90 2.47 -12.79
N GLU A 91 15.53 2.28 -14.05
CA GLU A 91 14.73 3.25 -14.79
C GLU A 91 13.30 3.35 -14.25
N ILE A 92 12.68 2.21 -13.92
CA ILE A 92 11.37 2.17 -13.26
C ILE A 92 11.42 2.85 -11.89
N GLU A 93 12.50 2.64 -11.11
CA GLU A 93 12.67 3.27 -9.81
C GLU A 93 12.76 4.80 -9.91
N LYS A 94 13.52 5.33 -10.88
CA LYS A 94 13.59 6.77 -11.17
C LYS A 94 12.21 7.34 -11.49
N ARG A 95 11.43 6.68 -12.36
CA ARG A 95 10.06 7.13 -12.72
C ARG A 95 9.12 7.14 -11.52
N VAL A 96 9.24 6.17 -10.62
CA VAL A 96 8.40 6.08 -9.42
C VAL A 96 8.76 7.17 -8.41
N LYS A 97 10.05 7.43 -8.19
CA LYS A 97 10.50 8.54 -7.33
C LYS A 97 10.02 9.89 -7.86
N ALA A 98 10.15 10.13 -9.17
CA ALA A 98 9.67 11.36 -9.81
C ALA A 98 8.15 11.56 -9.62
N ARG A 99 7.34 10.51 -9.83
CA ARG A 99 5.89 10.58 -9.60
C ARG A 99 5.52 10.86 -8.15
N LYS A 100 6.28 10.32 -7.20
CA LYS A 100 6.04 10.54 -5.76
C LYS A 100 6.32 11.98 -5.36
N GLN A 101 7.45 12.54 -5.81
CA GLN A 101 7.79 13.94 -5.61
C GLN A 101 6.75 14.88 -6.25
N GLU A 102 6.26 14.54 -7.45
CA GLU A 102 5.22 15.33 -8.10
C GLU A 102 3.89 15.28 -7.34
N GLN A 103 3.51 14.12 -6.81
CA GLN A 103 2.32 13.99 -5.96
C GLN A 103 2.45 14.79 -4.66
N GLU A 104 3.62 14.75 -4.01
CA GLU A 104 3.91 15.52 -2.79
C GLU A 104 3.81 17.03 -3.07
N ARG A 105 4.43 17.52 -4.16
CA ARG A 105 4.31 18.92 -4.58
C ARG A 105 2.86 19.34 -4.84
N ARG A 106 2.08 18.51 -5.55
CA ARG A 106 0.65 18.81 -5.79
C ARG A 106 -0.17 18.86 -4.49
N GLN A 107 0.20 18.07 -3.48
CA GLN A 107 -0.46 18.12 -2.17
C GLN A 107 -0.09 19.38 -1.40
N GLU A 108 1.18 19.80 -1.45
CA GLU A 108 1.63 21.06 -0.87
C GLU A 108 0.94 22.26 -1.53
N GLU A 109 0.93 22.33 -2.87
CA GLU A 109 0.24 23.39 -3.61
C GLU A 109 -1.26 23.44 -3.30
N LYS A 110 -1.90 22.28 -3.10
CA LYS A 110 -3.31 22.23 -2.65
C LYS A 110 -3.48 22.81 -1.25
N LYS A 111 -2.61 22.43 -0.30
CA LYS A 111 -2.64 22.95 1.07
C LYS A 111 -2.40 24.46 1.11
N GLU A 112 -1.45 24.96 0.32
CA GLU A 112 -1.17 26.39 0.21
C GLU A 112 -2.38 27.15 -0.35
N LYS A 113 -3.00 26.65 -1.42
CA LYS A 113 -4.23 27.26 -1.98
C LYS A 113 -5.40 27.22 -1.00
N GLU A 114 -5.56 26.14 -0.24
CA GLU A 114 -6.58 26.06 0.81
C GLU A 114 -6.32 27.09 1.92
N LEU A 115 -5.07 27.26 2.34
CA LEU A 115 -4.66 28.26 3.33
C LEU A 115 -4.91 29.68 2.82
N GLU A 116 -4.53 29.98 1.58
CA GLU A 116 -4.74 31.28 0.94
C GLU A 116 -6.23 31.63 0.84
N MET A 117 -7.06 30.68 0.41
CA MET A 117 -8.52 30.86 0.39
C MET A 117 -9.08 31.09 1.80
N ALA A 118 -8.59 30.39 2.82
CA ALA A 118 -9.01 30.59 4.20
C ALA A 118 -8.66 31.99 4.71
N LEU A 119 -7.43 32.46 4.48
CA LEU A 119 -6.97 33.80 4.83
C LEU A 119 -7.76 34.89 4.09
N SER A 120 -8.02 34.69 2.80
CA SER A 120 -8.84 35.61 1.98
C SER A 120 -10.26 35.74 2.51
N LYS A 121 -10.88 34.63 2.94
CA LYS A 121 -12.20 34.65 3.60
C LYS A 121 -12.17 35.43 4.92
N VAL A 122 -11.13 35.25 5.75
CA VAL A 122 -10.98 35.99 7.01
C VAL A 122 -10.82 37.49 6.75
N ASN A 123 -9.97 37.87 5.80
CA ASN A 123 -9.75 39.28 5.44
C ASN A 123 -11.01 39.93 4.88
N ARG A 124 -11.78 39.25 4.00
CA ARG A 124 -13.09 39.74 3.56
C ARG A 124 -14.04 39.95 4.73
N ARG A 125 -14.11 39.01 5.67
CA ARG A 125 -14.97 39.10 6.85
C ARG A 125 -14.60 40.29 7.75
N ALA A 126 -13.31 40.59 7.89
CA ALA A 126 -12.82 41.74 8.65
C ALA A 126 -13.14 43.09 7.96
N VAL A 127 -13.03 43.14 6.62
CA VAL A 127 -13.42 44.32 5.82
C VAL A 127 -14.93 44.57 5.86
N ASP A 128 -15.74 43.52 5.79
CA ASP A 128 -17.19 43.64 5.93
C ASP A 128 -17.58 44.06 7.35
N TYR A 129 -16.89 43.55 8.38
CA TYR A 129 -17.10 43.98 9.76
C TYR A 129 -16.82 45.48 9.92
N THR A 130 -15.67 45.97 9.44
CA THR A 130 -15.34 47.40 9.53
C THR A 130 -16.31 48.30 8.77
N LYS A 131 -16.79 47.89 7.60
CA LYS A 131 -17.83 48.63 6.85
C LYS A 131 -19.17 48.65 7.59
N ARG A 132 -19.55 47.55 8.25
CA ARG A 132 -20.83 47.41 8.97
C ARG A 132 -21.00 48.45 10.11
N PHE A 133 -19.90 48.91 10.72
CA PHE A 133 -19.93 49.94 11.77
C PHE A 133 -19.68 51.37 11.26
N GLN A 134 -19.42 51.58 9.96
CA GLN A 134 -19.21 52.94 9.41
C GLN A 134 -20.46 53.81 9.52
N HIS A 135 -21.66 53.21 9.44
CA HIS A 135 -22.92 53.93 9.59
C HIS A 135 -23.15 54.44 11.01
N ILE A 136 -22.59 53.76 12.01
CA ILE A 136 -22.68 54.14 13.43
C ILE A 136 -21.74 55.30 13.74
N LYS A 137 -20.55 55.36 13.11
CA LYS A 137 -19.61 56.48 13.26
C LYS A 137 -20.02 57.78 12.56
N LYS A 138 -20.93 57.73 11.58
CA LYS A 138 -21.42 58.92 10.86
C LYS A 138 -22.53 59.69 11.59
N ASN A 139 -23.14 59.07 12.61
CA ASN A 139 -24.27 59.63 13.36
C ASN A 139 -23.89 60.00 14.82
N LEU A 140 -22.58 60.13 15.09
CA LEU A 140 -22.00 60.77 16.27
C LEU A 140 -21.40 62.11 15.84
#